data_AF-A0A5T3PRD2-F1
#
_entry.id   AF-A0A5T3PRD2-F1
#
_cell.length_a   1.000
_cell.length_b   1.000
_cell.length_c   1.000
_cell.angle_alpha   90.00
_cell.angle_beta   90.00
_cell.angle_gamma   90.00
#
_symmetry.space_group_name_H-M   'P 1'
#
loop_
_entity.id
_entity.type
_entity.pdbx_description
1 polymer ?
#
loop_
_entity_poly.entity_id
_entity_poly.type
_entity_poly.pdbx_seq_one_letter_code
_entity_poly.pdbx_strand_id
1 'polypeptide(L)'
;MHDVNNAFFKSAKCNNIWRKDIKRTHSLTLNLILFCEMFLSSLSSLITVKDINKVKKNFPLFIISENIDINAEPDIEYFRTLNRAFDEVATYSGRIFSHLRTNEPLKLNCRIDKETLLSMRKYLDEWNVFDSLSRVSDFFRLSNAEFTKKDNDTYSLDVDGSCLYQDYEIARNRLMMRESNLYSEMHTSSKKGLKLRQWAKNRMPSYLNPEGIYSSHHLSELENMSPDDLHEEYGNVSLYNWVHAYQCLVELSKEELRKRFSSKKPIPLQVDRWLIIKSRENWLSFFKRKGMAEDVAKKVIGYFTFNSKSHDLNDCPFIPCVDGLCLMPALIAHSSATRSLMSLFGSKKISQAGKGRFHEQQFLRQVRAAGIKASPIETHANFQCDCVMLIDDHLIFTELKSNGQPIYYGKYYQQLCNIIGDSSLIYDGN
;
A
#
# COMPACT_ATOMS: atom_id res chain seq x y z
N MET A 1 30.04 16.26 3.78
CA MET A 1 28.56 16.34 3.72
C MET A 1 28.05 17.33 2.66
N HIS A 2 28.67 18.52 2.50
CA HIS A 2 28.27 19.50 1.47
C HIS A 2 28.41 19.01 0.01
N ASP A 3 29.42 18.22 -0.34
CA ASP A 3 29.60 17.74 -1.73
C ASP A 3 28.59 16.66 -2.14
N VAL A 4 28.17 15.80 -1.21
CA VAL A 4 27.11 14.80 -1.46
C VAL A 4 25.77 15.49 -1.70
N ASN A 5 25.46 16.53 -0.91
CA ASN A 5 24.25 17.34 -1.10
C ASN A 5 24.32 18.17 -2.39
N ASN A 6 25.48 18.72 -2.77
CA ASN A 6 25.63 19.43 -4.04
C ASN A 6 25.56 18.49 -5.25
N ALA A 7 26.06 17.27 -5.17
CA ALA A 7 25.88 16.24 -6.20
C ALA A 7 24.40 15.83 -6.31
N PHE A 8 23.71 15.70 -5.18
CA PHE A 8 22.27 15.45 -5.10
C PHE A 8 21.42 16.60 -5.67
N PHE A 9 21.72 17.86 -5.36
CA PHE A 9 21.04 19.00 -5.95
C PHE A 9 21.42 19.24 -7.42
N LYS A 10 22.64 18.87 -7.84
CA LYS A 10 23.03 18.84 -9.26
C LYS A 10 22.33 17.73 -10.04
N SER A 11 22.13 16.55 -9.46
CA SER A 11 21.31 15.49 -10.07
C SER A 11 19.81 15.83 -10.07
N ALA A 12 19.36 16.64 -9.11
CA ALA A 12 18.02 17.24 -9.07
C ALA A 12 17.80 18.38 -10.10
N LYS A 13 18.78 18.71 -10.96
CA LYS A 13 18.51 19.44 -12.22
C LYS A 13 17.75 18.50 -13.17
N CYS A 14 16.49 18.23 -12.83
CA CYS A 14 15.56 17.30 -13.47
C CYS A 14 15.52 17.50 -14.99
N ASN A 15 16.16 16.61 -15.74
CA ASN A 15 16.22 16.73 -17.19
C ASN A 15 15.16 15.92 -17.96
N ASN A 16 14.34 15.05 -17.36
CA ASN A 16 13.87 13.92 -18.17
C ASN A 16 12.44 13.36 -17.95
N ILE A 17 11.87 13.20 -16.73
CA ILE A 17 10.52 12.56 -16.60
C ILE A 17 9.34 13.50 -16.33
N TRP A 18 9.62 14.73 -15.89
CA TRP A 18 8.60 15.71 -15.49
C TRP A 18 8.41 16.86 -16.46
N ARG A 19 9.20 16.87 -17.55
CA ARG A 19 9.04 17.91 -18.56
C ARG A 19 7.67 17.76 -19.21
N LYS A 20 6.95 18.88 -19.36
CA LYS A 20 5.61 18.92 -19.97
C LYS A 20 5.58 18.41 -21.42
N ASP A 21 6.72 18.31 -22.08
CA ASP A 21 6.90 17.92 -23.48
C ASP A 21 7.16 16.41 -23.70
N ILE A 22 7.24 15.60 -22.63
CA ILE A 22 7.44 14.15 -22.79
C ILE A 22 6.25 13.56 -23.54
N LYS A 23 6.54 13.01 -24.72
CA LYS A 23 5.53 12.35 -25.53
C LYS A 23 5.09 11.05 -24.84
N ARG A 24 3.95 11.10 -24.18
CA ARG A 24 3.27 9.94 -23.61
C ARG A 24 2.84 9.01 -24.73
N THR A 25 3.40 7.80 -24.76
CA THR A 25 3.09 6.79 -25.78
C THR A 25 2.86 5.44 -25.13
N HIS A 26 2.02 4.60 -25.73
CA HIS A 26 1.82 3.23 -25.25
C HIS A 26 3.12 2.44 -25.19
N SER A 27 4.03 2.64 -26.13
CA SER A 27 5.34 1.98 -26.15
C SER A 27 6.17 2.34 -24.90
N LEU A 28 6.24 3.64 -24.57
CA LEU A 28 6.96 4.10 -23.38
C LEU A 28 6.34 3.52 -22.09
N THR A 29 5.02 3.62 -21.95
CA THR A 29 4.31 3.10 -20.77
C THR A 29 4.46 1.59 -20.63
N LEU A 30 4.36 0.83 -21.72
CA LEU A 30 4.52 -0.63 -21.69
C LEU A 30 5.94 -1.04 -21.33
N ASN A 31 6.96 -0.38 -21.90
CA ASN A 31 8.36 -0.66 -21.58
C ASN A 31 8.64 -0.37 -20.09
N LEU A 32 8.10 0.72 -19.53
CA LEU A 32 8.21 0.98 -18.09
C LEU A 32 7.59 -0.15 -17.27
N ILE A 33 6.34 -0.53 -17.56
CA ILE A 33 5.62 -1.58 -16.82
C ILE A 33 6.39 -2.91 -16.86
N LEU A 34 6.89 -3.30 -18.02
CA LEU A 34 7.70 -4.52 -18.15
C LEU A 34 9.03 -4.43 -17.42
N PHE A 35 9.71 -3.30 -17.49
CA PHE A 35 10.96 -3.08 -16.76
C PHE A 35 10.74 -3.21 -15.24
N CYS A 36 9.71 -2.54 -14.70
CA CYS A 36 9.35 -2.61 -13.29
C CYS A 36 8.96 -4.04 -12.88
N GLU A 37 8.17 -4.75 -13.68
CA GLU A 37 7.79 -6.15 -13.44
C GLU A 37 9.03 -7.07 -13.40
N MET A 38 9.99 -6.88 -14.32
CA MET A 38 11.24 -7.66 -14.35
C MET A 38 12.16 -7.34 -13.17
N PHE A 39 12.22 -6.07 -12.77
CA PHE A 39 12.99 -5.63 -11.61
C PHE A 39 12.39 -6.23 -10.33
N LEU A 40 11.10 -6.06 -10.09
CA LEU A 40 10.40 -6.65 -8.95
C LEU A 40 10.52 -8.19 -8.95
N SER A 41 10.49 -8.83 -10.13
CA SER A 41 10.73 -10.28 -10.25
C SER A 41 12.14 -10.68 -9.84
N SER A 42 13.14 -9.89 -10.20
CA SER A 42 14.54 -10.12 -9.84
C SER A 42 14.72 -10.00 -8.34
N LEU A 43 14.16 -8.96 -7.71
CA LEU A 43 14.14 -8.81 -6.24
C LEU A 43 13.42 -9.97 -5.55
N SER A 44 12.23 -10.33 -6.04
CA SER A 44 11.44 -11.46 -5.51
C SER A 44 12.20 -12.78 -5.57
N SER A 45 13.02 -12.96 -6.61
CA SER A 45 13.82 -14.17 -6.78
C SER A 45 14.94 -14.29 -5.73
N LEU A 46 15.51 -13.17 -5.27
CA LEU A 46 16.53 -13.16 -4.20
C LEU A 46 15.95 -13.61 -2.86
N ILE A 47 14.67 -13.37 -2.64
CA ILE A 47 13.96 -13.80 -1.42
C ILE A 47 13.57 -15.29 -1.50
N THR A 48 13.20 -15.75 -2.70
CA THR A 48 12.47 -17.02 -2.84
C THR A 48 13.34 -18.18 -3.33
N VAL A 49 14.41 -17.89 -4.08
CA VAL A 49 15.18 -18.90 -4.82
C VAL A 49 16.52 -19.16 -4.14
N LYS A 50 16.86 -20.43 -3.97
CA LYS A 50 18.16 -20.86 -3.39
C LYS A 50 19.34 -20.67 -4.35
N ASP A 51 19.12 -20.94 -5.64
CA ASP A 51 20.14 -20.81 -6.68
C ASP A 51 19.82 -19.64 -7.62
N ILE A 52 20.41 -18.49 -7.33
CA ILE A 52 20.20 -17.26 -8.11
C ILE A 52 20.83 -17.32 -9.50
N ASN A 53 21.87 -18.14 -9.70
CA ASN A 53 22.55 -18.26 -10.99
C ASN A 53 21.62 -18.89 -12.04
N LYS A 54 20.77 -19.83 -11.61
CA LYS A 54 19.70 -20.35 -12.46
C LYS A 54 18.74 -19.26 -12.93
N VAL A 55 18.35 -18.34 -12.04
CA VAL A 55 17.45 -17.24 -12.36
C VAL A 55 18.11 -16.28 -13.35
N LYS A 56 19.35 -15.86 -13.10
CA LYS A 56 20.13 -15.01 -13.99
C LYS A 56 20.24 -15.56 -15.41
N LYS A 57 20.42 -16.88 -15.54
CA LYS A 57 20.51 -17.54 -16.85
C LYS A 57 19.18 -17.53 -17.61
N ASN A 58 18.07 -17.63 -16.88
CA ASN A 58 16.74 -17.76 -17.48
C ASN A 58 16.03 -16.42 -17.69
N PHE A 59 16.42 -15.39 -16.94
CA PHE A 59 15.82 -14.06 -17.07
C PHE A 59 16.50 -13.33 -18.24
N PRO A 60 15.72 -12.76 -19.19
CA PRO A 60 16.27 -11.95 -20.27
C PRO A 60 16.93 -10.67 -19.74
N LEU A 61 16.43 -10.20 -18.59
CA LEU A 61 16.94 -9.09 -17.81
C LEU A 61 16.88 -9.47 -16.32
N PHE A 62 18.04 -9.54 -15.67
CA PHE A 62 18.16 -9.66 -14.23
C PHE A 62 18.64 -8.32 -13.68
N ILE A 63 17.73 -7.59 -13.03
CA ILE A 63 17.93 -6.18 -12.64
C ILE A 63 17.94 -6.10 -11.12
N ILE A 64 18.99 -5.50 -10.56
CA ILE A 64 19.14 -5.26 -9.13
C ILE A 64 19.76 -3.89 -8.92
N SER A 65 19.46 -3.26 -7.79
CA SER A 65 20.13 -2.03 -7.38
C SER A 65 21.60 -2.34 -7.02
N GLU A 66 22.49 -1.39 -7.28
CA GLU A 66 23.94 -1.54 -7.06
C GLU A 66 24.32 -1.74 -5.58
N ASN A 67 23.46 -1.29 -4.65
CA ASN A 67 23.64 -1.47 -3.21
C ASN A 67 23.22 -2.85 -2.70
N ILE A 68 22.70 -3.74 -3.55
CA ILE A 68 22.30 -5.09 -3.17
C ILE A 68 23.43 -6.06 -3.53
N ASP A 69 24.17 -6.52 -2.53
CA ASP A 69 25.15 -7.58 -2.72
C ASP A 69 24.46 -8.95 -2.76
N ILE A 70 24.33 -9.49 -3.97
CA ILE A 70 23.75 -10.82 -4.23
C ILE A 70 24.53 -12.00 -3.64
N ASN A 71 25.79 -11.78 -3.24
CA ASN A 71 26.63 -12.81 -2.65
C ASN A 71 26.71 -12.68 -1.13
N ALA A 72 26.10 -11.64 -0.55
CA ALA A 72 26.03 -11.48 0.89
C ALA A 72 25.28 -12.66 1.53
N GLU A 73 25.73 -13.06 2.72
CA GLU A 73 24.99 -14.03 3.51
C GLU A 73 23.62 -13.46 3.90
N PRO A 74 22.53 -14.23 3.74
CA PRO A 74 21.20 -13.73 4.07
C PRO A 74 21.06 -13.51 5.58
N ASP A 75 21.07 -12.25 6.00
CA ASP A 75 20.80 -11.82 7.37
C ASP A 75 19.60 -10.85 7.43
N ILE A 76 19.30 -10.35 8.62
CA ILE A 76 18.16 -9.43 8.83
C ILE A 76 18.35 -8.14 8.02
N GLU A 77 19.57 -7.63 7.91
CA GLU A 77 19.86 -6.38 7.19
C GLU A 77 19.72 -6.56 5.67
N TYR A 78 20.15 -7.70 5.17
CA TYR A 78 19.99 -8.11 3.78
C TYR A 78 18.50 -8.13 3.39
N PHE A 79 17.66 -8.82 4.17
CA PHE A 79 16.22 -8.85 3.90
C PHE A 79 15.56 -7.47 4.06
N ARG A 80 16.02 -6.65 5.02
CA ARG A 80 15.53 -5.27 5.16
C ARG A 80 15.86 -4.43 3.93
N THR A 81 17.07 -4.55 3.40
CA THR A 81 17.51 -3.85 2.18
C THR A 81 16.69 -4.28 0.98
N LEU A 82 16.45 -5.59 0.82
CA LEU A 82 15.59 -6.12 -0.25
C LEU A 82 14.15 -5.62 -0.16
N ASN A 83 13.54 -5.67 1.03
CA ASN A 83 12.17 -5.19 1.23
C ASN A 83 12.06 -3.70 0.93
N ARG A 84 13.04 -2.89 1.35
CA ARG A 84 13.09 -1.46 1.03
C ARG A 84 13.16 -1.22 -0.48
N ALA A 85 14.06 -1.93 -1.18
CA ALA A 85 14.17 -1.81 -2.63
C ALA A 85 12.87 -2.23 -3.33
N PHE A 86 12.21 -3.27 -2.83
CA PHE A 86 10.91 -3.70 -3.35
C PHE A 86 9.85 -2.61 -3.17
N ASP A 87 9.71 -2.07 -1.96
CA ASP A 87 8.74 -1.01 -1.63
C ASP A 87 8.97 0.25 -2.47
N GLU A 88 10.23 0.66 -2.64
CA GLU A 88 10.61 1.80 -3.49
C GLU A 88 10.20 1.55 -4.94
N VAL A 89 10.63 0.43 -5.54
CA VAL A 89 10.28 0.11 -6.94
C VAL A 89 8.77 0.00 -7.12
N ALA A 90 8.05 -0.67 -6.21
CA ALA A 90 6.60 -0.83 -6.30
C ALA A 90 5.86 0.52 -6.23
N THR A 91 6.25 1.38 -5.28
CA THR A 91 5.67 2.72 -5.10
C THR A 91 5.93 3.60 -6.32
N TYR A 92 7.19 3.64 -6.78
CA TYR A 92 7.61 4.49 -7.89
C TYR A 92 6.95 4.04 -9.19
N SER A 93 6.82 2.72 -9.40
CA SER A 93 6.15 2.16 -10.58
C SER A 93 4.74 2.70 -10.75
N GLY A 94 3.91 2.69 -9.70
CA GLY A 94 2.54 3.18 -9.76
C GLY A 94 2.46 4.68 -10.05
N ARG A 95 3.32 5.48 -9.42
CA ARG A 95 3.36 6.93 -9.59
C ARG A 95 3.84 7.35 -10.99
N ILE A 96 4.93 6.75 -11.47
CA ILE A 96 5.45 7.02 -12.82
C ILE A 96 4.45 6.54 -13.88
N PHE A 97 3.82 5.36 -13.67
CA PHE A 97 2.77 4.88 -14.56
C PHE A 97 1.61 5.88 -14.66
N SER A 98 1.14 6.41 -13.52
CA SER A 98 0.09 7.43 -13.49
C SER A 98 0.45 8.67 -14.32
N HIS A 99 1.72 9.09 -14.27
CA HIS A 99 2.21 10.23 -15.04
C HIS A 99 2.35 9.96 -16.55
N LEU A 100 2.84 8.77 -16.93
CA LEU A 100 3.15 8.44 -18.32
C LEU A 100 2.00 7.84 -19.12
N ARG A 101 0.97 7.29 -18.45
CA ARG A 101 -0.14 6.62 -19.15
C ARG A 101 -0.94 7.60 -20.02
N THR A 102 -1.50 7.08 -21.10
CA THR A 102 -2.52 7.80 -21.88
C THR A 102 -3.90 7.58 -21.26
N ASN A 103 -4.91 8.29 -21.79
CA ASN A 103 -6.31 8.07 -21.40
C ASN A 103 -6.92 6.83 -22.08
N GLU A 104 -6.25 6.29 -23.11
CA GLU A 104 -6.68 5.11 -23.84
C GLU A 104 -6.17 3.82 -23.18
N PRO A 105 -6.87 2.68 -23.33
CA PRO A 105 -6.36 1.38 -22.92
C PRO A 105 -4.97 1.09 -23.51
N LEU A 106 -4.09 0.49 -22.71
CA LEU A 106 -2.72 0.19 -23.09
C LEU A 106 -2.66 -0.77 -24.29
N LYS A 107 -1.95 -0.38 -25.35
CA LYS A 107 -1.62 -1.25 -26.48
C LYS A 107 -0.45 -2.15 -26.11
N LEU A 108 -0.66 -3.47 -26.16
CA LEU A 108 0.34 -4.45 -25.76
C LEU A 108 1.24 -4.88 -26.93
N ASN A 109 0.84 -4.62 -28.17
CA ASN A 109 1.59 -4.92 -29.38
C ASN A 109 2.64 -3.84 -29.72
N CYS A 110 3.41 -3.41 -28.72
CA CYS A 110 4.51 -2.45 -28.91
C CYS A 110 5.85 -3.18 -29.04
N ARG A 111 6.82 -2.53 -29.69
CA ARG A 111 8.20 -3.02 -29.75
C ARG A 111 8.81 -3.04 -28.35
N ILE A 112 9.39 -4.18 -28.00
CA ILE A 112 10.10 -4.41 -26.74
C ILE A 112 11.49 -4.89 -27.10
N ASP A 113 12.50 -4.13 -26.67
CA ASP A 113 13.89 -4.53 -26.81
C ASP A 113 14.68 -4.19 -25.54
N LYS A 114 15.81 -4.87 -25.40
CA LYS A 114 16.60 -4.88 -24.17
C LYS A 114 17.13 -3.48 -23.82
N GLU A 115 17.62 -2.74 -24.81
CA GLU A 115 18.19 -1.41 -24.62
C GLU A 115 17.13 -0.41 -24.16
N THR A 116 15.96 -0.43 -24.81
CA THR A 116 14.83 0.42 -24.43
C THR A 116 14.36 0.12 -23.01
N LEU A 117 14.22 -1.16 -22.64
CA LEU A 117 13.84 -1.55 -21.28
C LEU A 117 14.86 -1.09 -20.25
N LEU A 118 16.16 -1.31 -20.47
CA LEU A 118 17.21 -0.87 -19.54
C LEU A 118 17.23 0.65 -19.38
N SER A 119 16.89 1.40 -20.44
CA SER A 119 16.78 2.85 -20.37
C SER A 119 15.65 3.34 -19.44
N MET A 120 14.70 2.47 -19.07
CA MET A 120 13.63 2.82 -18.12
C MET A 120 14.15 3.00 -16.69
N ARG A 121 15.35 2.49 -16.35
CA ARG A 121 15.98 2.68 -15.04
C ARG A 121 16.06 4.15 -14.62
N LYS A 122 16.35 5.04 -15.58
CA LYS A 122 16.44 6.49 -15.35
C LYS A 122 15.18 7.09 -14.71
N TYR A 123 13.99 6.53 -15.01
CA TYR A 123 12.74 7.02 -14.45
C TYR A 123 12.62 6.69 -12.96
N LEU A 124 13.09 5.51 -12.54
CA LEU A 124 13.15 5.14 -11.12
C LEU A 124 14.21 5.96 -10.38
N ASP A 125 15.39 6.15 -10.99
CA ASP A 125 16.47 6.94 -10.38
C ASP A 125 16.03 8.39 -10.15
N GLU A 126 15.35 9.00 -11.14
CA GLU A 126 14.78 10.35 -10.99
C GLU A 126 13.68 10.42 -9.94
N TRP A 127 12.82 9.42 -9.87
CA TRP A 127 11.80 9.37 -8.82
C TRP A 127 12.40 9.22 -7.43
N ASN A 128 13.48 8.44 -7.30
CA ASN A 128 14.18 8.26 -6.03
C ASN A 128 14.75 9.59 -5.50
N VAL A 129 15.31 10.42 -6.39
CA VAL A 129 15.76 11.78 -6.05
C VAL A 129 14.58 12.65 -5.61
N PHE A 130 13.46 12.60 -6.33
CA PHE A 130 12.25 13.35 -5.98
C PHE A 130 11.67 12.93 -4.63
N ASP A 131 11.53 11.63 -4.37
CA ASP A 131 11.02 11.10 -3.09
C ASP A 131 11.92 11.52 -1.91
N SER A 132 13.24 11.46 -2.10
CA SER A 132 14.21 11.95 -1.12
C SER A 132 14.03 13.44 -0.83
N LEU A 133 13.81 14.27 -1.86
CA LEU A 133 13.52 15.70 -1.70
C LEU A 133 12.19 15.95 -0.99
N SER A 134 11.14 15.18 -1.31
CA SER A 134 9.83 15.28 -0.66
C SER A 134 9.91 14.96 0.83
N ARG A 135 10.65 13.92 1.23
CA ARG A 135 10.86 13.59 2.64
C ARG A 135 11.60 14.68 3.39
N VAL A 136 12.63 15.26 2.79
CA VAL A 136 13.34 16.41 3.35
C VAL A 136 12.38 17.58 3.50
N SER A 137 11.62 17.92 2.45
CA SER A 137 10.62 18.99 2.49
C SER A 137 9.56 18.77 3.58
N ASP A 138 9.05 17.56 3.73
CA ASP A 138 8.09 17.21 4.78
C ASP A 138 8.70 17.33 6.17
N PHE A 139 9.95 16.89 6.35
CA PHE A 139 10.65 17.05 7.61
C PHE A 139 10.78 18.53 7.99
N PHE A 140 11.23 19.39 7.08
CA PHE A 140 11.31 20.83 7.32
C PHE A 140 9.95 21.46 7.63
N ARG A 141 8.94 21.17 6.81
CA ARG A 141 7.59 21.71 6.96
C ARG A 141 6.95 21.32 8.29
N LEU A 142 7.13 20.07 8.72
CA LEU A 142 6.43 19.50 9.87
C LEU A 142 7.22 19.62 11.18
N SER A 143 8.45 20.12 11.13
CA SER A 143 9.28 20.38 12.33
C SER A 143 9.30 21.87 12.72
N ASN A 144 8.34 22.66 12.20
CA ASN A 144 8.26 24.12 12.38
C ASN A 144 9.60 24.83 12.13
N ALA A 145 10.34 24.36 11.13
CA ALA A 145 11.69 24.84 10.91
C ALA A 145 11.65 26.25 10.30
N GLU A 146 12.23 27.24 10.98
CA GLU A 146 12.31 28.62 10.52
C GLU A 146 13.65 28.89 9.85
N PHE A 147 13.60 29.27 8.57
CA PHE A 147 14.77 29.74 7.84
C PHE A 147 14.85 31.26 7.92
N THR A 148 15.89 31.75 8.58
CA THR A 148 16.17 33.19 8.68
C THR A 148 17.46 33.50 7.93
N LYS A 149 17.38 34.33 6.91
CA LYS A 149 18.58 34.86 6.25
C LYS A 149 19.23 35.86 7.21
N LYS A 150 20.44 35.56 7.68
CA LYS A 150 21.22 36.45 8.55
C LYS A 150 21.96 37.48 7.71
N ASP A 151 22.68 37.04 6.68
CA ASP A 151 23.47 37.88 5.76
C ASP A 151 23.40 37.35 4.32
N ASN A 152 24.14 37.94 3.36
CA ASN A 152 24.09 37.56 1.94
C ASN A 152 24.31 36.06 1.67
N ASP A 153 25.21 35.42 2.42
CA ASP A 153 25.58 34.00 2.28
C ASP A 153 25.33 33.17 3.55
N THR A 154 24.74 33.77 4.58
CA THR A 154 24.54 33.12 5.89
C THR A 154 23.05 32.96 6.17
N TYR A 155 22.64 31.72 6.42
CA TYR A 155 21.28 31.37 6.82
C TYR A 155 21.34 30.71 8.20
N SER A 156 20.39 31.04 9.07
CA SER A 156 20.10 30.22 10.25
C SER A 156 18.86 29.38 9.99
N LEU A 157 18.92 28.17 10.51
CA LEU A 157 17.80 27.27 10.61
C LEU A 157 17.51 27.13 12.10
N ASP A 158 16.36 27.62 12.54
CA ASP A 158 15.81 27.27 13.84
C ASP A 158 14.88 26.07 13.66
N VAL A 159 14.96 25.09 14.56
CA VAL A 159 14.11 23.90 14.53
C VAL A 159 13.57 23.71 15.92
N ASP A 160 12.25 23.63 16.04
CA ASP A 160 11.62 23.29 17.31
C ASP A 160 12.15 21.92 17.78
N GLY A 161 12.74 21.90 18.98
CA GLY A 161 13.31 20.70 19.59
C GLY A 161 12.27 19.63 19.94
N SER A 162 10.97 19.96 19.89
CA SER A 162 9.85 19.03 20.10
C SER A 162 9.52 18.20 18.83
N CYS A 163 10.55 17.72 18.13
CA CYS A 163 10.43 17.03 16.86
C CYS A 163 9.48 15.81 16.92
N LEU A 164 8.27 15.98 16.37
CA LEU A 164 7.22 14.96 16.27
C LEU A 164 7.64 13.74 15.44
N TYR A 165 8.73 13.83 14.68
CA TYR A 165 9.22 12.74 13.84
C TYR A 165 9.64 11.52 14.67
N GLN A 166 10.24 11.74 15.85
CA GLN A 166 10.60 10.63 16.74
C GLN A 166 9.36 9.88 17.22
N ASP A 167 8.32 10.61 17.63
CA ASP A 167 7.07 10.01 18.09
C ASP A 167 6.35 9.27 16.96
N TYR A 168 6.36 9.84 15.74
CA TYR A 168 5.90 9.17 14.54
C TYR A 168 6.64 7.86 14.28
N GLU A 169 7.97 7.86 14.32
CA GLU A 169 8.76 6.63 14.10
C GLU A 169 8.49 5.58 15.18
N ILE A 170 8.30 5.99 16.44
CA ILE A 170 7.90 5.08 17.52
C ILE A 170 6.51 4.48 17.23
N ALA A 171 5.52 5.30 16.87
CA ALA A 171 4.17 4.86 16.55
C ALA A 171 4.16 3.91 15.34
N ARG A 172 4.87 4.28 14.27
CA ARG A 172 5.05 3.46 13.08
C ARG A 172 5.71 2.12 13.40
N ASN A 173 6.78 2.10 14.19
CA ASN A 173 7.45 0.86 14.59
C ASN A 173 6.52 -0.05 15.41
N ARG A 174 5.74 0.50 16.34
CA ARG A 174 4.72 -0.27 17.09
C ARG A 174 3.69 -0.90 16.17
N LEU A 175 3.24 -0.17 15.16
CA LEU A 175 2.30 -0.68 14.14
C LEU A 175 2.90 -1.83 13.34
N MET A 176 4.13 -1.67 12.84
CA MET A 176 4.85 -2.72 12.10
C MET A 176 5.11 -3.99 12.95
N MET A 177 5.44 -3.80 14.23
CA MET A 177 5.58 -4.91 15.18
C MET A 177 4.25 -5.61 15.42
N ARG A 178 3.14 -4.87 15.51
CA ARG A 178 1.81 -5.45 15.69
C ARG A 178 1.41 -6.32 14.49
N GLU A 179 1.62 -5.83 13.27
CA GLU A 179 1.42 -6.60 12.04
C GLU A 179 2.22 -7.90 12.07
N SER A 180 3.51 -7.83 12.40
CA SER A 180 4.41 -9.00 12.47
C SER A 180 3.97 -10.00 13.53
N ASN A 181 3.53 -9.52 14.70
CA ASN A 181 3.01 -10.34 15.77
C ASN A 181 1.72 -11.05 15.36
N LEU A 182 0.79 -10.32 14.74
CA LEU A 182 -0.47 -10.89 14.24
C LEU A 182 -0.19 -11.97 13.18
N TYR A 183 0.75 -11.72 12.27
CA TYR A 183 1.16 -12.71 11.27
C TYR A 183 1.71 -13.98 11.94
N SER A 184 2.62 -13.81 12.91
CA SER A 184 3.19 -14.94 13.67
C SER A 184 2.12 -15.70 14.46
N GLU A 185 1.20 -15.01 15.12
CA GLU A 185 0.07 -15.61 15.81
C GLU A 185 -0.78 -16.46 14.86
N MET A 186 -1.07 -15.95 13.64
CA MET A 186 -1.88 -16.66 12.65
C MET A 186 -1.19 -17.86 11.98
N HIS A 187 0.15 -17.84 11.86
CA HIS A 187 0.90 -18.83 11.09
C HIS A 187 1.68 -19.83 11.93
N THR A 188 1.88 -19.58 13.22
CA THR A 188 2.51 -20.54 14.12
C THR A 188 1.50 -21.58 14.63
N SER A 189 1.98 -22.77 14.99
CA SER A 189 1.20 -23.79 15.72
C SER A 189 1.03 -23.48 17.20
N SER A 190 1.23 -22.22 17.60
CA SER A 190 1.10 -21.80 18.99
C SER A 190 -0.34 -22.01 19.49
N LYS A 191 -0.51 -22.21 20.81
CA LYS A 191 -1.83 -22.35 21.44
C LYS A 191 -2.72 -21.13 21.16
N LYS A 192 -2.13 -19.93 21.06
CA LYS A 192 -2.84 -18.70 20.67
C LYS A 192 -3.30 -18.77 19.21
N GLY A 193 -2.42 -19.14 18.28
CA GLY A 193 -2.75 -19.27 16.86
C GLY A 193 -3.82 -20.32 16.56
N LEU A 194 -3.75 -21.47 17.24
CA LEU A 194 -4.78 -22.50 17.12
C LEU A 194 -6.15 -22.01 17.59
N LYS A 195 -6.22 -21.31 18.73
CA LYS A 195 -7.46 -20.70 19.22
C LYS A 195 -8.00 -19.65 18.24
N LEU A 196 -7.13 -18.82 17.68
CA LEU A 196 -7.52 -17.77 16.73
C LEU A 196 -8.08 -18.36 15.43
N ARG A 197 -7.41 -19.38 14.86
CA ARG A 197 -7.92 -20.10 13.68
C ARG A 197 -9.25 -20.80 13.96
N GLN A 198 -9.40 -21.41 15.13
CA GLN A 198 -10.65 -22.05 15.53
C GLN A 198 -11.79 -21.03 15.76
N TRP A 199 -11.47 -19.88 16.34
CA TRP A 199 -12.37 -18.74 16.49
C TRP A 199 -12.84 -18.24 15.11
N ALA A 200 -11.90 -18.03 14.18
CA ALA A 200 -12.17 -17.53 12.83
C ALA A 200 -13.06 -18.49 12.03
N LYS A 201 -12.82 -19.81 12.13
CA LYS A 201 -13.61 -20.84 11.43
C LYS A 201 -15.12 -20.75 11.70
N ASN A 202 -15.51 -20.28 12.88
CA ASN A 202 -16.92 -20.22 13.30
C ASN A 202 -17.59 -18.87 13.04
N ARG A 203 -16.83 -17.83 12.69
CA ARG A 203 -17.31 -16.44 12.59
C ARG A 203 -17.03 -15.78 11.26
N MET A 204 -16.00 -16.22 10.55
CA MET A 204 -15.60 -15.66 9.26
C MET A 204 -16.12 -16.52 8.10
N PRO A 205 -16.29 -15.94 6.90
CA PRO A 205 -16.69 -16.70 5.73
C PRO A 205 -15.74 -17.85 5.40
N SER A 206 -16.31 -19.03 5.12
CA SER A 206 -15.55 -20.27 4.89
C SER A 206 -14.70 -20.27 3.62
N TYR A 207 -14.90 -19.32 2.71
CA TYR A 207 -14.10 -19.17 1.50
C TYR A 207 -12.74 -18.49 1.74
N LEU A 208 -12.51 -17.92 2.93
CA LEU A 208 -11.24 -17.30 3.28
C LEU A 208 -10.20 -18.38 3.59
N ASN A 209 -9.05 -18.28 2.93
CA ASN A 209 -7.86 -19.04 3.26
C ASN A 209 -7.15 -18.43 4.50
N PRO A 210 -6.08 -19.04 5.04
CA PRO A 210 -5.35 -18.50 6.20
C PRO A 210 -4.84 -17.06 6.00
N GLU A 211 -4.37 -16.71 4.80
CA GLU A 211 -3.89 -15.36 4.47
C GLU A 211 -5.02 -14.33 4.44
N GLY A 212 -6.21 -14.73 4.01
CA GLY A 212 -7.43 -13.95 4.02
C GLY A 212 -7.91 -13.70 5.44
N ILE A 213 -7.89 -14.72 6.30
CA ILE A 213 -8.17 -14.57 7.74
C ILE A 213 -7.19 -13.57 8.37
N TYR A 214 -5.88 -13.73 8.13
CA TYR A 214 -4.86 -12.79 8.58
C TYR A 214 -5.14 -11.36 8.10
N SER A 215 -5.39 -11.19 6.80
CA SER A 215 -5.62 -9.87 6.19
C SER A 215 -6.91 -9.21 6.71
N SER A 216 -7.96 -10.00 6.97
CA SER A 216 -9.20 -9.53 7.59
C SER A 216 -8.95 -9.05 9.01
N HIS A 217 -8.24 -9.81 9.84
CA HIS A 217 -7.87 -9.35 11.19
C HIS A 217 -7.00 -8.10 11.15
N HIS A 218 -6.03 -8.04 10.24
CA HIS A 218 -5.18 -6.88 10.09
C HIS A 218 -5.98 -5.64 9.66
N LEU A 219 -6.93 -5.80 8.73
CA LEU A 219 -7.85 -4.73 8.32
C LEU A 219 -8.70 -4.25 9.50
N SER A 220 -9.24 -5.17 10.29
CA SER A 220 -10.01 -4.86 11.49
C SER A 220 -9.20 -4.04 12.51
N GLU A 221 -7.91 -4.37 12.71
CA GLU A 221 -7.03 -3.57 13.57
C GLU A 221 -6.74 -2.17 13.02
N LEU A 222 -6.48 -2.04 11.71
CA LEU A 222 -6.17 -0.73 11.11
C LEU A 222 -7.39 0.18 11.01
N GLU A 223 -8.58 -0.40 10.93
CA GLU A 223 -9.84 0.33 10.87
C GLU A 223 -10.51 0.52 12.25
N ASN A 224 -9.89 0.02 13.34
CA ASN A 224 -10.44 0.06 14.70
C ASN A 224 -11.85 -0.56 14.81
N MET A 225 -12.09 -1.70 14.16
CA MET A 225 -13.36 -2.43 14.17
C MET A 225 -13.19 -3.87 14.67
N SER A 226 -14.26 -4.54 15.11
CA SER A 226 -14.21 -5.98 15.38
C SER A 226 -14.07 -6.75 14.06
N PRO A 227 -13.40 -7.91 13.99
CA PRO A 227 -13.45 -8.72 12.77
C PRO A 227 -14.87 -9.17 12.45
N ASP A 228 -15.76 -9.33 13.45
CA ASP A 228 -17.19 -9.64 13.23
C ASP A 228 -17.91 -8.53 12.44
N ASP A 229 -17.39 -7.29 12.45
CA ASP A 229 -18.00 -6.14 11.79
C ASP A 229 -17.60 -6.03 10.30
N LEU A 230 -16.67 -6.88 9.82
CA LEU A 230 -16.22 -6.91 8.42
C LEU A 230 -17.27 -7.45 7.43
N HIS A 231 -18.46 -7.80 7.91
CA HIS A 231 -19.65 -7.99 7.08
C HIS A 231 -20.19 -6.68 6.51
N GLU A 232 -19.79 -5.53 7.07
CA GLU A 232 -20.12 -4.21 6.53
C GLU A 232 -19.69 -4.06 5.07
N GLU A 233 -20.47 -3.29 4.31
CA GLU A 233 -20.22 -3.01 2.91
C GLU A 233 -19.59 -1.63 2.69
N TYR A 234 -18.43 -1.64 2.05
CA TYR A 234 -17.84 -0.44 1.46
C TYR A 234 -18.08 -0.50 -0.05
N GLY A 235 -18.80 0.49 -0.60
CA GLY A 235 -19.12 0.51 -2.03
C GLY A 235 -20.01 -0.66 -2.48
N ASN A 236 -20.93 -1.10 -1.62
CA ASN A 236 -21.84 -2.24 -1.85
C ASN A 236 -21.10 -3.58 -2.06
N VAL A 237 -19.96 -3.74 -1.40
CA VAL A 237 -19.15 -4.96 -1.35
C VAL A 237 -18.69 -5.13 0.09
N SER A 238 -18.94 -6.30 0.69
CA SER A 238 -18.51 -6.56 2.07
C SER A 238 -16.98 -6.52 2.20
N LEU A 239 -16.47 -6.06 3.35
CA LEU A 239 -15.03 -6.01 3.62
C LEU A 239 -14.36 -7.39 3.50
N TYR A 240 -15.05 -8.46 3.87
CA TYR A 240 -14.56 -9.82 3.60
C TYR A 240 -14.40 -10.12 2.10
N ASN A 241 -15.32 -9.67 1.25
CA ASN A 241 -15.20 -9.87 -0.20
C ASN A 241 -14.08 -9.02 -0.80
N TRP A 242 -13.85 -7.81 -0.28
CA TRP A 242 -12.70 -6.99 -0.65
C TRP A 242 -11.37 -7.70 -0.38
N VAL A 243 -11.19 -8.19 0.85
CA VAL A 243 -9.99 -8.93 1.26
C VAL A 243 -9.81 -10.18 0.40
N HIS A 244 -10.88 -10.96 0.23
CA HIS A 244 -10.85 -12.18 -0.57
C HIS A 244 -10.44 -11.92 -2.02
N ALA A 245 -11.01 -10.90 -2.65
CA ALA A 245 -10.70 -10.56 -4.02
C ALA A 245 -9.23 -10.20 -4.21
N TYR A 246 -8.70 -9.34 -3.35
CA TYR A 246 -7.30 -8.93 -3.46
C TYR A 246 -6.36 -10.11 -3.18
N GLN A 247 -6.66 -10.93 -2.17
CA GLN A 247 -5.88 -12.13 -1.86
C GLN A 247 -5.88 -13.15 -3.00
N CYS A 248 -7.00 -13.30 -3.73
CA CYS A 248 -7.02 -14.13 -4.94
C CYS A 248 -6.00 -13.64 -6.00
N LEU A 249 -5.80 -12.33 -6.14
CA LEU A 249 -4.80 -11.77 -7.05
C LEU A 249 -3.38 -12.00 -6.55
N VAL A 250 -3.14 -11.85 -5.24
CA VAL A 250 -1.85 -12.16 -4.60
C VAL A 250 -1.49 -13.62 -4.82
N GLU A 251 -2.42 -14.56 -4.57
CA GLU A 251 -2.21 -15.99 -4.80
C GLU A 251 -1.86 -16.29 -6.26
N LEU A 252 -2.66 -15.80 -7.20
CA LEU A 252 -2.45 -15.99 -8.63
C LEU A 252 -1.08 -15.46 -9.06
N SER A 253 -0.66 -14.33 -8.50
CA SER A 253 0.61 -13.69 -8.79
C SER A 253 1.79 -14.49 -8.22
N LYS A 254 1.68 -14.99 -6.99
CA LYS A 254 2.66 -15.90 -6.38
C LYS A 254 2.81 -17.19 -7.18
N GLU A 255 1.71 -17.76 -7.67
CA GLU A 255 1.74 -18.93 -8.56
C GLU A 255 2.49 -18.65 -9.86
N GLU A 256 2.27 -17.49 -10.47
CA GLU A 256 2.94 -17.09 -11.71
C GLU A 256 4.45 -16.90 -11.50
N LEU A 257 4.86 -16.25 -10.41
CA LEU A 257 6.27 -16.14 -10.03
C LEU A 257 6.93 -17.49 -9.78
N ARG A 258 6.25 -18.41 -9.08
CA ARG A 258 6.78 -19.77 -8.87
C ARG A 258 7.03 -20.49 -10.19
N LYS A 259 6.09 -20.41 -11.15
CA LYS A 259 6.29 -20.96 -12.50
C LYS A 259 7.51 -20.32 -13.17
N ARG A 260 7.61 -18.99 -13.12
CA ARG A 260 8.72 -18.22 -13.70
C ARG A 260 10.08 -18.66 -13.14
N PHE A 261 10.22 -18.73 -11.82
CA PHE A 261 11.47 -19.12 -11.14
C PHE A 261 11.80 -20.61 -11.33
N SER A 262 10.80 -21.47 -11.49
CA SER A 262 11.00 -22.89 -11.72
C SER A 262 11.43 -23.23 -13.16
N SER A 263 11.26 -22.28 -14.12
CA SER A 263 11.54 -22.48 -15.54
C SER A 263 12.93 -23.08 -15.77
N LYS A 264 13.03 -23.98 -16.74
CA LYS A 264 14.29 -24.57 -17.22
C LYS A 264 14.83 -23.88 -18.47
N LYS A 265 14.03 -23.01 -19.10
CA LYS A 265 14.36 -22.31 -20.34
C LYS A 265 14.37 -20.80 -20.10
N PRO A 266 15.17 -20.04 -20.88
CA PRO A 266 15.07 -18.59 -20.89
C PRO A 266 13.64 -18.12 -21.15
N ILE A 267 13.17 -17.18 -20.35
CA ILE A 267 11.85 -16.59 -20.48
C ILE A 267 11.92 -15.56 -21.61
N PRO A 268 11.09 -15.67 -22.66
CA PRO A 268 11.10 -14.70 -23.74
C PRO A 268 10.78 -13.28 -23.27
N LEU A 269 11.33 -12.29 -23.98
CA LEU A 269 10.99 -10.88 -23.80
C LEU A 269 9.67 -10.55 -24.52
N GLN A 270 8.57 -11.11 -24.01
CA GLN A 270 7.21 -11.00 -24.58
C GLN A 270 6.22 -10.62 -23.47
N VAL A 271 5.27 -9.73 -23.76
CA VAL A 271 4.36 -9.16 -22.73
C VAL A 271 3.61 -10.24 -21.96
N ASP A 272 3.06 -11.23 -22.65
CA ASP A 272 2.25 -12.33 -22.09
C ASP A 272 3.05 -13.33 -21.25
N ARG A 273 4.40 -13.25 -21.27
CA ARG A 273 5.29 -14.01 -20.39
C ARG A 273 5.57 -13.29 -19.08
N TRP A 274 5.36 -11.98 -19.04
CA TRP A 274 5.69 -11.13 -17.90
C TRP A 274 4.45 -10.61 -17.16
N LEU A 275 3.37 -10.30 -17.88
CA LEU A 275 2.12 -9.82 -17.33
C LEU A 275 1.03 -10.90 -17.40
N ILE A 276 0.12 -10.90 -16.43
CA ILE A 276 -1.09 -11.72 -16.52
C ILE A 276 -2.14 -10.92 -17.30
N ILE A 277 -2.45 -11.35 -18.51
CA ILE A 277 -3.41 -10.69 -19.40
C ILE A 277 -4.64 -11.57 -19.55
N LYS A 278 -5.83 -10.99 -19.31
CA LYS A 278 -7.11 -11.68 -19.52
C LYS A 278 -8.18 -10.68 -19.99
N SER A 279 -9.15 -11.17 -20.76
CA SER A 279 -10.39 -10.43 -21.00
C SER A 279 -11.14 -10.19 -19.68
N ARG A 280 -12.07 -9.23 -19.69
CA ARG A 280 -12.91 -8.95 -18.50
C ARG A 280 -13.77 -10.17 -18.12
N GLU A 281 -14.28 -10.93 -19.08
CA GLU A 281 -15.06 -12.15 -18.81
C GLU A 281 -14.19 -13.24 -18.16
N ASN A 282 -12.91 -13.33 -18.55
CA ASN A 282 -11.98 -14.28 -17.97
C ASN A 282 -11.58 -13.91 -16.54
N TRP A 283 -11.45 -12.61 -16.22
CA TRP A 283 -11.29 -12.14 -14.85
C TRP A 283 -12.54 -12.38 -14.01
N LEU A 284 -13.73 -12.14 -14.57
CA LEU A 284 -15.00 -12.44 -13.92
C LEU A 284 -15.11 -13.93 -13.60
N SER A 285 -14.80 -14.78 -14.57
CA SER A 285 -14.80 -16.24 -14.40
C SER A 285 -13.76 -16.71 -13.37
N PHE A 286 -12.62 -16.03 -13.28
CA PHE A 286 -11.62 -16.29 -12.25
C PHE A 286 -12.17 -16.07 -10.84
N PHE A 287 -12.79 -14.90 -10.57
CA PHE A 287 -13.37 -14.62 -9.26
C PHE A 287 -14.57 -15.52 -8.93
N LYS A 288 -15.42 -15.83 -9.91
CA LYS A 288 -16.53 -16.79 -9.72
C LYS A 288 -16.03 -18.17 -9.29
N ARG A 289 -14.97 -18.69 -9.93
CA ARG A 289 -14.35 -19.97 -9.53
C ARG A 289 -13.72 -19.92 -8.14
N LYS A 290 -13.35 -18.74 -7.66
CA LYS A 290 -12.86 -18.51 -6.29
C LYS A 290 -14.00 -18.30 -5.27
N GLY A 291 -15.26 -18.52 -5.66
CA GLY A 291 -16.42 -18.46 -4.76
C GLY A 291 -17.07 -17.09 -4.63
N MET A 292 -16.72 -16.12 -5.48
CA MET A 292 -17.33 -14.79 -5.46
C MET A 292 -18.61 -14.74 -6.30
N ALA A 293 -19.64 -14.06 -5.79
CA ALA A 293 -20.85 -13.76 -6.55
C ALA A 293 -20.52 -12.88 -7.77
N GLU A 294 -21.26 -13.06 -8.87
CA GLU A 294 -20.95 -12.43 -10.15
C GLU A 294 -21.06 -10.90 -10.11
N ASP A 295 -22.09 -10.38 -9.46
CA ASP A 295 -22.32 -8.95 -9.28
C ASP A 295 -21.23 -8.30 -8.42
N VAL A 296 -20.81 -8.98 -7.34
CA VAL A 296 -19.68 -8.56 -6.49
C VAL A 296 -18.38 -8.55 -7.29
N ALA A 297 -18.10 -9.60 -8.05
CA ALA A 297 -16.90 -9.70 -8.87
C ALA A 297 -16.85 -8.59 -9.94
N LYS A 298 -17.98 -8.25 -10.58
CA LYS A 298 -18.06 -7.12 -11.52
C LYS A 298 -17.71 -5.79 -10.84
N LYS A 299 -18.26 -5.53 -9.66
CA LYS A 299 -17.94 -4.31 -8.88
C LYS A 299 -16.45 -4.25 -8.55
N VAL A 300 -15.91 -5.32 -7.97
CA VAL A 300 -14.50 -5.36 -7.56
C VAL A 300 -13.55 -5.17 -8.74
N ILE A 301 -13.79 -5.84 -9.88
CA ILE A 301 -13.00 -5.61 -11.10
C ILE A 301 -13.04 -4.13 -11.50
N GLY A 302 -14.20 -3.49 -11.42
CA GLY A 302 -14.36 -2.07 -11.72
C GLY A 302 -13.51 -1.18 -10.80
N TYR A 303 -13.57 -1.40 -9.50
CA TYR A 303 -12.80 -0.62 -8.51
C TYR A 303 -11.29 -0.87 -8.58
N PHE A 304 -10.88 -2.12 -8.80
CA PHE A 304 -9.47 -2.49 -8.98
C PHE A 304 -8.88 -2.06 -10.32
N THR A 305 -9.70 -1.55 -11.26
CA THR A 305 -9.21 -1.02 -12.53
C THR A 305 -8.61 0.37 -12.34
N PHE A 306 -7.34 0.50 -12.70
CA PHE A 306 -6.61 1.76 -12.67
C PHE A 306 -7.25 2.79 -13.60
N ASN A 307 -7.48 3.97 -13.04
CA ASN A 307 -8.00 5.18 -13.71
C ASN A 307 -7.40 6.45 -13.09
N SER A 308 -7.85 7.63 -13.51
CA SER A 308 -7.34 8.94 -13.05
C SER A 308 -7.53 9.23 -11.56
N LYS A 309 -8.38 8.49 -10.86
CA LYS A 309 -8.60 8.62 -9.40
C LYS A 309 -7.78 7.62 -8.58
N SER A 310 -6.94 6.81 -9.23
CA SER A 310 -6.16 5.76 -8.54
C SER A 310 -4.90 6.38 -7.97
N HIS A 311 -4.47 5.91 -6.80
CA HIS A 311 -3.24 6.40 -6.21
C HIS A 311 -2.02 5.73 -6.84
N ASP A 312 -2.06 4.39 -6.99
CA ASP A 312 -0.95 3.59 -7.50
C ASP A 312 -1.44 2.23 -8.05
N LEU A 313 -0.51 1.33 -8.36
CA LEU A 313 -0.82 0.00 -8.89
C LEU A 313 -1.04 -1.06 -7.81
N ASN A 314 -0.83 -0.72 -6.53
CA ASN A 314 -1.20 -1.59 -5.41
C ASN A 314 -2.69 -1.41 -5.09
N ASP A 315 -3.22 -0.20 -5.10
CA ASP A 315 -4.65 0.03 -4.80
C ASP A 315 -5.56 -0.39 -5.98
N CYS A 316 -5.11 -0.14 -7.21
CA CYS A 316 -5.81 -0.47 -8.45
C CYS A 316 -4.94 -1.38 -9.33
N PRO A 317 -4.92 -2.70 -9.05
CA PRO A 317 -3.95 -3.62 -9.64
C PRO A 317 -4.18 -3.92 -11.12
N PHE A 318 -5.39 -3.68 -11.65
CA PHE A 318 -5.67 -3.93 -13.07
C PHE A 318 -5.37 -2.72 -13.94
N ILE A 319 -4.49 -2.92 -14.92
CA ILE A 319 -4.20 -1.94 -15.97
C ILE A 319 -5.13 -2.21 -17.16
N PRO A 320 -5.93 -1.22 -17.62
CA PRO A 320 -6.70 -1.34 -18.85
C PRO A 320 -5.79 -1.58 -20.06
N CYS A 321 -6.08 -2.60 -20.86
CA CYS A 321 -5.43 -2.86 -22.15
C CYS A 321 -6.46 -3.11 -23.24
N VAL A 322 -6.05 -3.00 -24.52
CA VAL A 322 -6.96 -3.18 -25.67
C VAL A 322 -7.71 -4.52 -25.60
N ASP A 323 -7.05 -5.58 -25.11
CA ASP A 323 -7.59 -6.93 -25.05
C ASP A 323 -8.17 -7.30 -23.67
N GLY A 324 -8.43 -6.31 -22.80
CA GLY A 324 -9.03 -6.52 -21.48
C GLY A 324 -8.30 -5.81 -20.35
N LEU A 325 -7.80 -6.59 -19.39
CA LEU A 325 -7.07 -6.09 -18.23
C LEU A 325 -5.78 -6.91 -18.04
N CYS A 326 -4.69 -6.21 -17.75
CA CYS A 326 -3.44 -6.84 -17.35
C CYS A 326 -3.04 -6.51 -15.90
N LEU A 327 -2.22 -7.38 -15.33
CA LEU A 327 -1.73 -7.34 -13.95
C LEU A 327 -0.22 -7.57 -13.95
N MET A 328 0.51 -6.87 -13.08
CA MET A 328 1.93 -7.08 -12.80
C MET A 328 2.10 -8.11 -11.67
N PRO A 329 2.39 -9.39 -11.94
CA PRO A 329 2.41 -10.40 -10.89
C PRO A 329 3.54 -10.18 -9.87
N ALA A 330 4.71 -9.67 -10.27
CA ALA A 330 5.77 -9.42 -9.29
C ALA A 330 5.40 -8.33 -8.28
N LEU A 331 4.73 -7.27 -8.73
CA LEU A 331 4.21 -6.21 -7.87
C LEU A 331 3.18 -6.78 -6.88
N ILE A 332 2.21 -7.53 -7.39
CA ILE A 332 1.05 -7.97 -6.61
C ILE A 332 1.36 -9.14 -5.67
N ALA A 333 2.33 -10.01 -6.01
CA ALA A 333 2.69 -11.15 -5.18
C ALA A 333 3.17 -10.77 -3.77
N HIS A 334 3.69 -9.56 -3.60
CA HIS A 334 4.22 -9.06 -2.33
C HIS A 334 3.38 -7.90 -1.74
N SER A 335 2.32 -7.46 -2.43
CA SER A 335 1.42 -6.44 -1.90
C SER A 335 0.67 -6.93 -0.66
N SER A 336 0.49 -6.04 0.32
CA SER A 336 -0.42 -6.26 1.45
C SER A 336 -1.85 -5.94 1.04
N ALA A 337 -2.73 -6.94 1.02
CA ALA A 337 -4.15 -6.76 0.70
C ALA A 337 -4.79 -5.66 1.55
N THR A 338 -4.47 -5.64 2.86
CA THR A 338 -4.99 -4.65 3.79
C THR A 338 -4.57 -3.22 3.41
N ARG A 339 -3.28 -2.98 3.18
CA ARG A 339 -2.77 -1.63 2.83
C ARG A 339 -3.28 -1.16 1.48
N SER A 340 -3.30 -2.06 0.49
CA SER A 340 -3.87 -1.79 -0.83
C SER A 340 -5.33 -1.37 -0.75
N LEU A 341 -6.14 -2.07 0.06
CA LEU A 341 -7.56 -1.75 0.24
C LEU A 341 -7.76 -0.42 0.98
N MET A 342 -6.99 -0.14 2.03
CA MET A 342 -7.06 1.17 2.71
C MET A 342 -6.74 2.31 1.76
N SER A 343 -5.70 2.16 0.94
CA SER A 343 -5.35 3.12 -0.11
C SER A 343 -6.49 3.29 -1.11
N LEU A 344 -7.09 2.18 -1.58
CA LEU A 344 -8.23 2.18 -2.51
C LEU A 344 -9.45 2.90 -1.94
N PHE A 345 -9.82 2.62 -0.69
CA PHE A 345 -10.97 3.24 -0.03
C PHE A 345 -10.80 4.76 0.06
N GLY A 346 -9.59 5.22 0.37
CA GLY A 346 -9.23 6.64 0.36
C GLY A 346 -9.24 7.25 -1.04
N SER A 347 -8.53 6.64 -2.00
CA SER A 347 -8.31 7.21 -3.34
C SER A 347 -9.60 7.31 -4.16
N LYS A 348 -10.45 6.28 -4.09
CA LYS A 348 -11.75 6.25 -4.78
C LYS A 348 -12.87 6.94 -4.01
N LYS A 349 -12.60 7.43 -2.79
CA LYS A 349 -13.60 8.01 -1.87
C LYS A 349 -14.80 7.08 -1.71
N ILE A 350 -14.53 5.78 -1.53
CA ILE A 350 -15.59 4.78 -1.31
C ILE A 350 -16.26 5.13 0.02
N SER A 351 -17.60 5.16 0.03
CA SER A 351 -18.37 5.48 1.24
C SER A 351 -18.07 4.48 2.36
N GLN A 352 -17.78 5.00 3.55
CA GLN A 352 -17.47 4.27 4.79
C GLN A 352 -18.47 4.64 5.89
N ALA A 353 -19.74 4.82 5.52
CA ALA A 353 -20.75 5.48 6.36
C ALA A 353 -21.00 4.82 7.73
N GLY A 354 -20.62 3.55 7.95
CA GLY A 354 -20.76 2.90 9.26
C GLY A 354 -19.52 2.93 10.15
N LYS A 355 -18.35 3.40 9.68
CA LYS A 355 -17.07 3.31 10.44
C LYS A 355 -17.11 3.94 11.83
N GLY A 356 -17.70 5.14 11.97
CA GLY A 356 -17.83 5.81 13.28
C GLY A 356 -18.66 4.99 14.27
N ARG A 357 -19.77 4.43 13.78
CA ARG A 357 -20.72 3.66 14.58
C ARG A 357 -20.12 2.42 15.23
N PHE A 358 -19.19 1.73 14.58
CA PHE A 358 -18.57 0.52 15.16
C PHE A 358 -17.65 0.85 16.33
N HIS A 359 -16.87 1.91 16.20
CA HIS A 359 -16.00 2.38 17.26
C HIS A 359 -16.82 2.76 18.50
N GLU A 360 -17.91 3.51 18.31
CA GLU A 360 -18.86 3.87 19.37
C GLU A 360 -19.48 2.63 20.04
N GLN A 361 -19.96 1.67 19.24
CA GLN A 361 -20.55 0.42 19.76
C GLN A 361 -19.54 -0.44 20.52
N GLN A 362 -18.29 -0.53 20.06
CA GLN A 362 -17.26 -1.31 20.73
C GLN A 362 -16.88 -0.68 22.06
N PHE A 363 -16.68 0.65 22.09
CA PHE A 363 -16.42 1.39 23.31
C PHE A 363 -17.54 1.18 24.33
N LEU A 364 -18.80 1.38 23.92
CA LEU A 364 -19.97 1.22 24.78
C LEU A 364 -20.10 -0.21 25.33
N ARG A 365 -19.80 -1.23 24.51
CA ARG A 365 -19.77 -2.64 24.96
C ARG A 365 -18.72 -2.87 26.04
N GLN A 366 -17.51 -2.33 25.89
CA GLN A 366 -16.44 -2.48 26.88
C GLN A 366 -16.76 -1.77 28.19
N VAL A 367 -17.25 -0.52 28.12
CA VAL A 367 -17.66 0.27 29.28
C VAL A 367 -18.76 -0.44 30.08
N ARG A 368 -19.80 -0.94 29.40
CA ARG A 368 -20.89 -1.68 30.06
C ARG A 368 -20.42 -3.01 30.63
N ALA A 369 -19.53 -3.73 29.95
CA ALA A 369 -18.94 -4.97 30.46
C ALA A 369 -18.09 -4.75 31.73
N ALA A 370 -17.53 -3.56 31.90
CA ALA A 370 -16.85 -3.16 33.14
C ALA A 370 -17.81 -2.75 34.27
N GLY A 371 -19.13 -2.82 34.06
CA GLY A 371 -20.15 -2.46 35.05
C GLY A 371 -20.50 -0.98 35.10
N ILE A 372 -19.95 -0.16 34.18
CA ILE A 372 -20.23 1.28 34.12
C ILE A 372 -21.55 1.52 33.39
N LYS A 373 -22.42 2.34 33.98
CA LYS A 373 -23.67 2.78 33.32
C LYS A 373 -23.32 3.77 32.22
N ALA A 374 -23.59 3.39 30.97
CA ALA A 374 -23.27 4.19 29.80
C ALA A 374 -24.34 4.10 28.71
N SER A 375 -24.58 5.20 28.00
CA SER A 375 -25.53 5.29 26.89
C SER A 375 -25.09 6.34 25.87
N PRO A 376 -25.36 6.15 24.55
CA PRO A 376 -25.36 7.26 23.62
C PRO A 376 -26.49 8.25 23.99
N ILE A 377 -26.31 9.52 23.63
CA ILE A 377 -27.34 10.55 23.76
C ILE A 377 -27.56 11.21 22.39
N GLU A 378 -28.76 11.01 21.85
CA GLU A 378 -29.30 11.80 20.75
C GLU A 378 -30.16 12.91 21.34
N THR A 379 -29.58 14.10 21.55
CA THR A 379 -30.33 15.28 22.01
C THR A 379 -30.82 16.10 20.82
N HIS A 380 -31.92 16.85 21.02
CA HIS A 380 -32.61 17.65 20.02
C HIS A 380 -31.68 18.38 19.02
N ALA A 381 -31.93 18.12 17.73
CA ALA A 381 -31.51 18.77 16.48
C ALA A 381 -30.01 19.12 16.24
N ASN A 382 -29.25 19.55 17.25
CA ASN A 382 -27.92 20.14 17.06
C ASN A 382 -26.82 19.57 17.96
N PHE A 383 -27.13 18.63 18.86
CA PHE A 383 -26.14 18.06 19.77
C PHE A 383 -26.25 16.53 19.80
N GLN A 384 -25.20 15.88 19.29
CA GLN A 384 -24.98 14.44 19.41
C GLN A 384 -23.83 14.24 20.41
N CYS A 385 -24.00 13.29 21.34
CA CYS A 385 -22.92 12.84 22.21
C CYS A 385 -22.81 11.31 22.09
N ASP A 386 -21.64 10.85 21.65
CA ASP A 386 -21.40 9.44 21.33
C ASP A 386 -21.58 8.54 22.56
N CYS A 387 -21.15 8.99 23.74
CA CYS A 387 -21.32 8.25 24.97
C CYS A 387 -21.37 9.18 26.19
N VAL A 388 -22.38 8.98 27.04
CA VAL A 388 -22.42 9.51 28.40
C VAL A 388 -22.29 8.37 29.40
N MET A 389 -21.41 8.57 30.38
CA MET A 389 -21.10 7.60 31.43
C MET A 389 -21.37 8.19 32.80
N LEU A 390 -21.85 7.37 33.72
CA LEU A 390 -21.94 7.70 35.14
C LEU A 390 -20.90 6.89 35.90
N ILE A 391 -19.93 7.58 36.51
CA ILE A 391 -18.92 7.01 37.40
C ILE A 391 -19.06 7.73 38.74
N ASP A 392 -19.42 6.98 39.78
CA ASP A 392 -19.80 7.54 41.08
C ASP A 392 -20.87 8.63 40.92
N ASP A 393 -20.58 9.87 41.33
CA ASP A 393 -21.46 11.03 41.20
C ASP A 393 -21.07 11.96 40.03
N HIS A 394 -20.24 11.49 39.09
CA HIS A 394 -19.77 12.25 37.94
C HIS A 394 -20.42 11.80 36.64
N LEU A 395 -21.03 12.75 35.92
CA LEU A 395 -21.52 12.56 34.56
C LEU A 395 -20.43 12.96 33.56
N ILE A 396 -19.95 12.00 32.78
CA ILE A 396 -18.86 12.18 31.81
C ILE A 396 -19.44 12.13 30.40
N PHE A 397 -19.31 13.24 29.67
CA PHE A 397 -19.64 13.32 28.25
C PHE A 397 -18.41 12.99 27.41
N THR A 398 -18.54 12.05 26.50
CA THR A 398 -17.43 11.54 25.68
C THR A 398 -17.77 11.68 24.21
N GLU A 399 -16.86 12.33 23.49
CA GLU A 399 -16.80 12.35 22.04
C GLU A 399 -15.74 11.34 21.58
N LEU A 400 -16.11 10.41 20.71
CA LEU A 400 -15.24 9.36 20.24
C LEU A 400 -14.71 9.70 18.84
N LYS A 401 -13.39 9.86 18.73
CA LYS A 401 -12.73 10.07 17.44
C LYS A 401 -12.03 8.80 16.98
N SER A 402 -12.62 8.13 16.01
CA SER A 402 -11.94 7.04 15.29
C SER A 402 -11.01 7.63 14.23
N ASN A 403 -9.73 7.77 14.59
CA ASN A 403 -8.68 8.07 13.63
C ASN A 403 -8.05 6.74 13.16
N GLY A 404 -7.88 6.56 11.85
CA GLY A 404 -7.11 5.44 11.32
C GLY A 404 -5.65 5.53 11.78
N GLN A 405 -4.95 4.39 11.78
CA GLN A 405 -3.53 4.37 12.15
C GLN A 405 -2.69 5.23 11.18
N PRO A 406 -1.83 6.13 11.66
CA PRO A 406 -1.09 7.06 10.81
C PRO A 406 0.12 6.37 10.19
N ILE A 407 -0.06 5.80 9.00
CA ILE A 407 0.99 5.03 8.30
C ILE A 407 2.13 5.95 7.79
N TYR A 408 1.84 7.22 7.52
CA TYR A 408 2.78 8.21 6.98
C TYR A 408 2.90 9.43 7.90
N TYR A 409 4.06 10.09 7.89
CA TYR A 409 4.35 11.21 8.77
C TYR A 409 3.34 12.37 8.64
N GLY A 410 2.94 12.73 7.41
CA GLY A 410 1.91 13.76 7.21
C GLY A 410 0.55 13.38 7.81
N LYS A 411 0.15 12.09 7.76
CA LYS A 411 -1.09 11.61 8.40
C LYS A 411 -0.96 11.59 9.93
N TYR A 412 0.22 11.29 10.46
CA TYR A 412 0.52 11.39 11.89
C TYR A 412 0.36 12.83 12.39
N TYR A 413 0.96 13.78 11.68
CA TYR A 413 0.83 15.20 11.99
C TYR A 413 -0.64 15.65 11.93
N GLN A 414 -1.37 15.32 10.85
CA GLN A 414 -2.78 15.66 10.74
C GLN A 414 -3.62 15.06 11.87
N GLN A 415 -3.30 13.84 12.31
CA GLN A 415 -3.97 13.22 13.45
C GLN A 415 -3.71 13.99 14.75
N LEU A 416 -2.48 14.47 14.98
CA LEU A 416 -2.17 15.32 16.12
C LEU A 416 -2.94 16.64 16.06
N CYS A 417 -2.96 17.33 14.91
CA CYS A 417 -3.76 18.55 14.70
C CYS A 417 -5.24 18.31 15.04
N ASN A 418 -5.81 17.19 14.57
CA ASN A 418 -7.19 16.80 14.87
C ASN A 418 -7.44 16.54 16.36
N ILE A 419 -6.46 15.98 17.08
CA ILE A 419 -6.56 15.69 18.53
C ILE A 419 -6.46 16.98 19.35
N ILE A 420 -5.52 17.85 19.03
CA ILE A 420 -5.27 19.10 19.77
C ILE A 420 -6.25 20.21 19.39
N GLY A 421 -7.04 20.02 18.34
CA GLY A 421 -7.98 21.02 17.82
C GLY A 421 -7.31 22.16 17.06
N ASP A 422 -6.08 21.95 16.57
CA ASP A 422 -5.36 22.94 15.77
C ASP A 422 -5.82 22.86 14.31
N SER A 423 -6.30 23.99 13.79
CA SER A 423 -6.78 24.16 12.41
C SER A 423 -5.68 24.33 11.36
N SER A 424 -4.41 24.09 11.72
CA SER A 424 -3.26 24.03 10.79
C SER A 424 -3.39 22.84 9.83
N LEU A 425 -4.30 22.96 8.86
CA LEU A 425 -4.56 21.96 7.83
C LEU A 425 -3.31 21.76 6.96
N ILE A 426 -2.86 20.52 6.85
CA ILE A 426 -2.05 20.12 5.72
C ILE A 426 -2.98 20.19 4.49
N TYR A 427 -2.75 21.15 3.60
CA TYR A 427 -3.33 21.09 2.26
C TYR A 427 -2.82 19.81 1.61
N ASP A 428 -3.72 18.82 1.44
CA ASP A 428 -3.51 17.68 0.55
C ASP A 428 -3.47 18.23 -0.88
N GLY A 429 -2.31 18.73 -1.30
CA GLY A 429 -2.03 19.09 -2.68
C GLY A 429 -2.02 17.81 -3.52
N ASN A 430 -3.07 17.65 -4.34
CA ASN A 430 -3.15 16.61 -5.37
C ASN A 430 -2.03 16.76 -6.40
#